data_AF-Q6BG33-F1
#
_entry.id   AF-Q6BG33-F1
#
_cell.length_a   1.000
_cell.length_b   1.000
_cell.length_c   1.000
_cell.angle_alpha   90.00
_cell.angle_beta   90.00
_cell.angle_gamma   90.00
#
_symmetry.space_group_name_H-M   'P 1'
#
loop_
_entity.id
_entity.type
_entity.pdbx_description
1 polymer ?
#
loop_
_entity_poly.entity_id
_entity_poly.type
_entity_poly.pdbx_seq_one_letter_code
_entity_poly.pdbx_strand_id
1 'polypeptide(L)'
;MNKFIIASCIIALALGWTASPSDHCSCSDYYLSTECSSLFGCSWNAGTTSTCQKANCTAQQGAACLTFPTACYLNTTAGNNTCLAFSSCSSLKGATDADCQAQNALCGQTSTTGTNCVDFKCSSYSGTTCPTARGCYLNGATCSNTPTCSTGTAANCTTPYCAMNGTTCQQAVCGSYTTELSCSFVYLSGTSVQPCSWNATGSACINAPGTGNLTSTTCFTNTLGAYHWSSASTTDGSCKSCYGVLLQIVFAILLLLA
;
A
#
# COMPACT_ATOMS: atom_id res chain seq x y z
N MET A 1 -13.68 7.49 36.66
CA MET A 1 -12.85 6.71 35.71
C MET A 1 -13.65 5.76 34.83
N ASN A 2 -14.59 4.94 35.33
CA ASN A 2 -15.34 3.97 34.48
C ASN A 2 -16.12 4.55 33.29
N LYS A 3 -16.67 5.77 33.38
CA LYS A 3 -17.50 6.33 32.29
C LYS A 3 -16.69 6.80 31.06
N PHE A 4 -15.42 7.16 31.24
CA PHE A 4 -14.55 7.62 30.14
C PHE A 4 -14.02 6.45 29.30
N ILE A 5 -13.72 5.31 29.95
CA ILE A 5 -13.26 4.10 29.26
C ILE A 5 -14.37 3.52 28.36
N ILE A 6 -15.62 3.51 28.84
CA ILE A 6 -16.77 3.03 28.08
C ILE A 6 -17.03 3.90 26.84
N ALA A 7 -16.92 5.23 26.94
CA ALA A 7 -17.11 6.14 25.81
C ALA A 7 -16.05 5.95 24.71
N SER A 8 -14.78 5.79 25.09
CA SER A 8 -13.69 5.54 24.12
C SER A 8 -13.81 4.18 23.42
N CYS A 9 -14.28 3.13 24.11
CA CYS A 9 -14.54 1.84 23.47
C CYS A 9 -15.68 1.90 22.45
N ILE A 10 -16.75 2.65 22.72
CA ILE A 10 -17.89 2.80 21.80
C ILE A 10 -17.46 3.58 20.53
N ILE A 11 -16.62 4.61 20.67
CA ILE A 11 -16.12 5.38 19.52
C ILE A 11 -15.18 4.51 18.66
N ALA A 12 -14.32 3.69 19.25
CA ALA A 12 -13.47 2.77 18.51
C ALA A 12 -14.27 1.69 17.74
N LEU A 13 -15.37 1.20 18.33
CA LEU A 13 -16.27 0.25 17.67
C LEU A 13 -17.07 0.89 16.52
N ALA A 14 -17.42 2.17 16.64
CA ALA A 14 -18.17 2.90 15.62
C ALA A 14 -17.29 3.36 14.44
N LEU A 15 -16.02 3.71 14.70
CA LEU A 15 -15.11 4.25 13.69
C LEU A 15 -14.24 3.18 13.02
N GLY A 16 -14.28 1.93 13.50
CA GLY A 16 -13.39 0.89 13.01
C GLY A 16 -11.93 1.17 13.36
N TRP A 17 -11.06 0.21 13.06
CA TRP A 17 -9.62 0.39 13.15
C TRP A 17 -9.06 0.74 11.78
N THR A 18 -7.97 1.49 11.77
CA THR A 18 -7.31 1.95 10.54
C THR A 18 -5.95 1.26 10.38
N ALA A 19 -5.56 1.02 9.14
CA ALA A 19 -4.23 0.52 8.81
C ALA A 19 -3.42 1.63 8.13
N SER A 20 -2.12 1.74 8.44
CA SER A 20 -1.23 2.65 7.71
C SER A 20 -0.43 1.86 6.69
N PRO A 21 -0.58 2.10 5.38
CA PRO A 21 0.20 1.41 4.35
C PRO A 21 1.71 1.66 4.45
N SER A 22 2.18 2.64 5.24
CA SER A 22 3.61 2.78 5.55
C SER A 22 4.16 1.62 6.38
N ASP A 23 3.29 0.87 7.03
CA ASP A 23 3.65 -0.02 8.12
C ASP A 23 3.91 -1.43 7.60
N HIS A 24 4.89 -1.62 6.72
CA HIS A 24 5.18 -2.92 6.11
C HIS A 24 6.07 -3.82 7.00
N CYS A 25 5.83 -5.13 6.96
CA CYS A 25 6.67 -6.13 7.62
C CYS A 25 7.96 -6.37 6.82
N SER A 26 8.95 -7.00 7.46
CA SER A 26 10.10 -7.54 6.75
C SER A 26 9.68 -8.73 5.88
N CYS A 27 10.40 -9.00 4.78
CA CYS A 27 10.04 -10.11 3.90
C CYS A 27 9.96 -11.46 4.63
N SER A 28 10.76 -11.67 5.68
CA SER A 28 10.77 -12.89 6.49
C SER A 28 9.48 -13.15 7.27
N ASP A 29 8.65 -12.12 7.45
CA ASP A 29 7.42 -12.21 8.27
C ASP A 29 6.23 -12.73 7.46
N TYR A 30 6.33 -12.75 6.12
CA TYR A 30 5.28 -13.24 5.24
C TYR A 30 5.42 -14.75 5.02
N TYR A 31 4.41 -15.49 5.48
CA TYR A 31 4.39 -16.95 5.40
C TYR A 31 3.65 -17.46 4.16
N LEU A 32 2.83 -16.63 3.52
CA LEU A 32 2.08 -17.00 2.32
C LEU A 32 2.76 -16.46 1.06
N SER A 33 2.85 -17.30 0.03
CA SER A 33 3.45 -16.92 -1.26
C SER A 33 2.73 -15.76 -1.94
N THR A 34 1.41 -15.68 -1.76
CA THR A 34 0.56 -14.60 -2.29
C THR A 34 0.83 -13.25 -1.63
N GLU A 35 1.16 -13.23 -0.34
CA GLU A 35 1.56 -11.99 0.35
C GLU A 35 2.96 -11.56 -0.13
N CYS A 36 3.88 -12.54 -0.21
CA CYS A 36 5.26 -12.29 -0.62
C CYS A 36 5.36 -11.69 -2.03
N SER A 37 4.59 -12.20 -2.99
CA SER A 37 4.62 -11.73 -4.39
C SER A 37 3.87 -10.42 -4.60
N SER A 38 2.97 -10.06 -3.70
CA SER A 38 2.20 -8.81 -3.77
C SER A 38 3.00 -7.60 -3.27
N LEU A 39 4.14 -7.83 -2.62
CA LEU A 39 5.02 -6.78 -2.15
C LEU A 39 6.06 -6.43 -3.19
N PHE A 40 6.16 -5.14 -3.46
CA PHE A 40 7.35 -4.60 -4.08
C PHE A 40 8.54 -4.92 -3.17
N GLY A 41 9.50 -5.73 -3.65
CA GLY A 41 10.81 -5.93 -2.99
C GLY A 41 11.05 -7.27 -2.30
N CYS A 42 10.02 -8.12 -2.17
CA CYS A 42 10.16 -9.48 -1.65
C CYS A 42 10.04 -10.52 -2.78
N SER A 43 10.67 -11.68 -2.61
CA SER A 43 10.52 -12.80 -3.54
C SER A 43 10.28 -14.10 -2.78
N TRP A 44 9.41 -14.93 -3.34
CA TRP A 44 9.09 -16.24 -2.78
C TRP A 44 10.16 -17.26 -3.18
N ASN A 45 10.81 -17.88 -2.19
CA ASN A 45 11.74 -18.98 -2.44
C ASN A 45 10.99 -20.31 -2.31
N ALA A 46 10.50 -20.82 -3.44
CA ALA A 46 9.81 -22.12 -3.52
C ALA A 46 10.74 -23.34 -3.36
N GLY A 47 12.02 -23.13 -3.03
CA GLY A 47 12.97 -24.19 -2.74
C GLY A 47 12.67 -24.91 -1.43
N THR A 48 13.72 -25.39 -0.76
CA THR A 48 13.61 -26.31 0.38
C THR A 48 12.89 -25.74 1.60
N THR A 49 12.88 -24.41 1.80
CA THR A 49 12.29 -23.79 2.98
C THR A 49 10.90 -23.20 2.75
N SER A 50 10.47 -22.97 1.50
CA SER A 50 9.20 -22.29 1.18
C SER A 50 9.00 -21.02 2.02
N THR A 51 9.94 -20.08 1.91
CA THR A 51 9.96 -18.84 2.70
C THR A 51 9.98 -17.61 1.82
N CYS A 52 9.35 -16.54 2.30
CA CYS A 52 9.51 -15.22 1.71
C CYS A 52 10.84 -14.60 2.14
N GLN A 53 11.56 -13.99 1.19
CA GLN A 53 12.86 -13.38 1.42
C GLN A 53 12.98 -12.07 0.64
N LYS A 54 13.97 -11.25 0.99
CA LYS A 54 14.28 -10.05 0.20
C LYS A 54 14.69 -10.46 -1.22
N ALA A 55 14.18 -9.77 -2.23
CA ALA A 55 14.51 -10.06 -3.61
C ALA A 55 16.02 -9.98 -3.85
N ASN A 56 16.59 -11.04 -4.42
CA ASN A 56 17.99 -11.06 -4.82
C ASN A 56 18.15 -10.39 -6.18
N CYS A 57 18.49 -9.10 -6.19
CA CYS A 57 18.59 -8.31 -7.40
C CYS A 57 19.61 -8.87 -8.40
N THR A 58 20.76 -9.37 -7.94
CA THR A 58 21.81 -9.88 -8.86
C THR A 58 21.41 -11.17 -9.58
N ALA A 59 20.38 -11.87 -9.07
CA ALA A 59 19.80 -13.03 -9.73
C ALA A 59 18.74 -12.66 -10.79
N GLN A 60 18.31 -11.39 -10.86
CA GLN A 60 17.33 -10.91 -11.83
C GLN A 60 18.01 -10.34 -13.07
N GLN A 61 17.34 -10.40 -14.22
CA GLN A 61 17.84 -9.83 -15.48
C GLN A 61 16.75 -9.05 -16.21
N GLY A 62 17.17 -7.96 -16.87
CA GLY A 62 16.30 -7.14 -17.70
C GLY A 62 15.00 -6.71 -16.99
N ALA A 63 13.86 -6.93 -17.65
CA ALA A 63 12.54 -6.54 -17.15
C ALA A 63 12.15 -7.22 -15.82
N ALA A 64 12.69 -8.40 -15.51
CA ALA A 64 12.41 -9.07 -14.23
C ALA A 64 12.91 -8.25 -13.04
N CYS A 65 13.96 -7.43 -13.21
CA CYS A 65 14.46 -6.53 -12.17
C CYS A 65 13.38 -5.53 -11.71
N LEU A 66 12.57 -5.04 -12.65
CA LEU A 66 11.56 -4.02 -12.41
C LEU A 66 10.31 -4.55 -11.70
N THR A 67 10.22 -5.87 -11.47
CA THR A 67 9.16 -6.47 -10.65
C THR A 67 9.37 -6.20 -9.15
N PHE A 68 10.58 -5.79 -8.73
CA PHE A 68 10.93 -5.53 -7.33
C PHE A 68 11.40 -4.07 -7.10
N PRO A 69 10.61 -3.05 -7.46
CA PRO A 69 11.09 -1.67 -7.57
C PRO A 69 11.49 -1.01 -6.23
N THR A 70 11.04 -1.52 -5.09
CA THR A 70 11.48 -1.02 -3.76
C THR A 70 12.81 -1.64 -3.31
N ALA A 71 13.23 -2.77 -3.88
CA ALA A 71 14.46 -3.47 -3.49
C ALA A 71 15.54 -3.44 -4.56
N CYS A 72 15.16 -3.31 -5.83
CA CYS A 72 16.04 -3.43 -6.98
C CYS A 72 15.82 -2.29 -7.99
N TYR A 73 16.86 -1.98 -8.76
CA TYR A 73 16.77 -1.13 -9.94
C TYR A 73 17.59 -1.73 -11.08
N LEU A 74 17.16 -1.43 -12.31
CA LEU A 74 17.87 -1.81 -13.52
C LEU A 74 18.92 -0.74 -13.82
N ASN A 75 20.20 -1.06 -13.72
CA ASN A 75 21.27 -0.20 -14.21
C ASN A 75 21.36 -0.36 -15.73
N THR A 76 21.28 0.74 -16.46
CA THR A 76 21.36 0.77 -17.93
C THR A 76 22.64 1.43 -18.45
N THR A 77 23.58 1.75 -17.56
CA THR A 77 24.82 2.45 -17.91
C THR A 77 25.64 1.63 -18.91
N ALA A 78 26.05 2.29 -20.00
CA ALA A 78 26.87 1.70 -21.06
C ALA A 78 26.26 0.44 -21.74
N GLY A 79 24.94 0.32 -21.76
CA GLY A 79 24.23 -0.79 -22.43
C GLY A 79 24.23 -2.11 -21.66
N ASN A 80 24.80 -2.15 -20.46
CA ASN A 80 24.78 -3.31 -19.59
C ASN A 80 23.55 -3.29 -18.68
N ASN A 81 22.52 -4.05 -19.06
CA ASN A 81 21.28 -4.19 -18.29
C ASN A 81 21.48 -5.12 -17.08
N THR A 82 22.07 -4.59 -16.01
CA THR A 82 22.32 -5.34 -14.77
C THR A 82 21.37 -4.90 -13.66
N CYS A 83 20.89 -5.84 -12.85
CA CYS A 83 19.99 -5.53 -11.75
C CYS A 83 20.77 -5.39 -10.44
N LEU A 84 20.59 -4.27 -9.76
CA LEU A 84 21.34 -3.89 -8.56
C LEU A 84 20.39 -3.54 -7.42
N ALA A 85 20.90 -3.57 -6.19
CA ALA A 85 20.12 -3.21 -5.00
C ALA A 85 19.77 -1.71 -5.04
N PHE A 86 18.49 -1.41 -4.85
CA PHE A 86 17.97 -0.05 -4.79
C PHE A 86 18.06 0.51 -3.37
N SER A 87 18.49 1.76 -3.27
CA SER A 87 18.54 2.52 -2.02
C SER A 87 17.70 3.78 -2.09
N SER A 88 17.82 4.54 -3.18
CA SER A 88 17.07 5.77 -3.43
C SER A 88 17.10 6.17 -4.89
N CYS A 89 16.14 6.99 -5.32
CA CYS A 89 16.14 7.53 -6.68
C CYS A 89 17.34 8.43 -6.98
N SER A 90 17.88 9.10 -5.96
CA SER A 90 19.08 9.94 -6.09
C SER A 90 20.35 9.17 -6.48
N SER A 91 20.35 7.84 -6.34
CA SER A 91 21.45 6.98 -6.80
C SER A 91 21.41 6.70 -8.31
N LEU A 92 20.29 7.00 -8.96
CA LEU A 92 20.05 6.74 -10.39
C LEU A 92 20.33 7.99 -11.22
N LYS A 93 20.66 7.79 -12.50
CA LYS A 93 20.97 8.85 -13.44
C LYS A 93 20.13 8.72 -14.70
N GLY A 94 19.47 9.79 -15.13
CA GLY A 94 18.67 9.83 -16.36
C GLY A 94 18.77 11.19 -17.03
N ALA A 95 18.73 11.24 -18.37
CA ALA A 95 18.62 12.48 -19.12
C ALA A 95 17.16 12.95 -19.21
N THR A 96 16.22 12.01 -19.11
CA THR A 96 14.78 12.23 -19.13
C THR A 96 14.07 11.48 -18.01
N ASP A 97 12.85 11.90 -17.69
CA ASP A 97 11.97 11.19 -16.75
C ASP A 97 11.73 9.73 -17.15
N ALA A 98 11.68 9.46 -18.46
CA ALA A 98 11.54 8.11 -19.00
C ALA A 98 12.78 7.24 -18.71
N ASP A 99 13.99 7.82 -18.75
CA ASP A 99 15.23 7.09 -18.41
C ASP A 99 15.26 6.71 -16.93
N CYS A 100 14.79 7.60 -16.06
CA CYS A 100 14.68 7.32 -14.63
C CYS A 100 13.65 6.21 -14.36
N GLN A 101 12.48 6.30 -15.00
CA GLN A 101 11.41 5.32 -14.87
C GLN A 101 11.81 3.94 -15.40
N ALA A 102 12.59 3.89 -16.48
CA ALA A 102 13.09 2.64 -17.07
C ALA A 102 14.05 1.90 -16.12
N GLN A 103 14.73 2.62 -15.23
CA GLN A 103 15.61 2.03 -14.21
C GLN A 103 14.82 1.59 -12.97
N ASN A 104 13.81 2.38 -12.56
CA ASN A 104 12.96 2.06 -11.43
C ASN A 104 11.63 2.81 -11.52
N ALA A 105 10.51 2.10 -11.43
CA ALA A 105 9.17 2.70 -11.54
C ALA A 105 8.84 3.75 -10.46
N LEU A 106 9.51 3.70 -9.30
CA LEU A 106 9.38 4.67 -8.21
C LEU A 106 10.13 5.98 -8.51
N CYS A 107 11.12 5.93 -9.38
CA CYS A 107 11.98 7.05 -9.75
C CYS A 107 11.52 7.65 -11.07
N GLY A 108 10.39 8.34 -11.04
CA GLY A 108 9.72 8.79 -12.26
C GLY A 108 10.16 10.14 -12.80
N GLN A 109 11.14 10.80 -12.17
CA GLN A 109 11.50 12.20 -12.47
C GLN A 109 13.00 12.43 -12.48
N THR A 110 13.44 13.36 -13.31
CA THR A 110 14.78 13.96 -13.26
C THR A 110 14.80 15.17 -12.32
N SER A 111 15.93 15.39 -11.66
CA SER A 111 16.14 16.55 -10.80
C SER A 111 16.18 17.83 -11.65
N THR A 112 15.60 18.92 -11.14
CA THR A 112 15.70 20.24 -11.78
C THR A 112 17.13 20.78 -11.83
N THR A 113 18.04 20.22 -11.02
CA THR A 113 19.43 20.66 -10.87
C THR A 113 20.44 19.76 -11.60
N GLY A 114 20.00 18.72 -12.32
CA GLY A 114 20.91 17.85 -13.07
C GLY A 114 20.33 16.48 -13.41
N THR A 115 21.18 15.56 -13.82
CA THR A 115 20.79 14.23 -14.34
C THR A 115 20.48 13.19 -13.27
N ASN A 116 20.35 13.58 -12.00
CA ASN A 116 19.93 12.66 -10.94
C ASN A 116 18.44 12.36 -11.07
N CYS A 117 18.04 11.12 -10.83
CA CYS A 117 16.64 10.82 -10.67
C CYS A 117 16.15 11.21 -9.27
N VAL A 118 14.86 11.47 -9.15
CA VAL A 118 14.16 11.76 -7.90
C VAL A 118 12.87 10.97 -7.84
N ASP A 119 12.31 10.86 -6.63
CA ASP A 119 11.06 10.16 -6.40
C ASP A 119 9.94 10.78 -7.24
N PHE A 120 9.10 9.94 -7.82
CA PHE A 120 7.91 10.40 -8.52
C PHE A 120 6.96 11.10 -7.55
N LYS A 121 6.53 12.32 -7.90
CA LYS A 121 5.52 13.07 -7.15
C LYS A 121 4.49 13.63 -8.10
N CYS A 122 3.21 13.34 -7.88
CA CYS A 122 2.14 13.92 -8.70
C CYS A 122 2.18 15.45 -8.65
N SER A 123 2.54 16.04 -7.51
CA SER A 123 2.63 17.49 -7.32
C SER A 123 3.62 18.21 -8.24
N SER A 124 4.52 17.48 -8.91
CA SER A 124 5.44 18.05 -9.90
C SER A 124 4.77 18.29 -11.27
N TYR A 125 3.56 17.78 -11.49
CA TYR A 125 2.80 17.91 -12.74
C TYR A 125 1.60 18.86 -12.55
N SER A 126 1.06 19.35 -13.67
CA SER A 126 -0.06 20.29 -13.67
C SER A 126 -0.89 20.19 -14.95
N GLY A 127 -2.18 20.53 -14.86
CA GLY A 127 -3.08 20.58 -16.00
C GLY A 127 -3.08 19.29 -16.84
N THR A 128 -2.80 19.42 -18.14
CA THR A 128 -2.84 18.32 -19.10
C THR A 128 -1.67 17.35 -19.00
N THR A 129 -0.62 17.67 -18.25
CA THR A 129 0.53 16.77 -18.05
C THR A 129 0.36 15.84 -16.85
N CYS A 130 -0.80 15.90 -16.17
CA CYS A 130 -1.11 15.04 -15.06
C CYS A 130 -1.11 13.56 -15.48
N PRO A 131 -0.19 12.73 -14.96
CA PRO A 131 -0.08 11.34 -15.39
C PRO A 131 -1.11 10.47 -14.66
N THR A 132 -2.38 10.53 -15.08
CA THR A 132 -3.49 9.79 -14.46
C THR A 132 -3.28 8.28 -14.48
N ALA A 133 -2.64 7.76 -15.54
CA ALA A 133 -2.22 6.36 -15.64
C ALA A 133 -1.24 5.93 -14.53
N ARG A 134 -0.64 6.86 -13.79
CA ARG A 134 0.29 6.62 -12.67
C ARG A 134 -0.34 6.92 -11.30
N GLY A 135 -1.67 6.98 -11.23
CA GLY A 135 -2.39 7.24 -9.97
C GLY A 135 -2.36 8.71 -9.54
N CYS A 136 -2.06 9.64 -10.46
CA CYS A 136 -2.21 11.06 -10.20
C CYS A 136 -3.61 11.55 -10.53
N TYR A 137 -4.09 12.51 -9.75
CA TYR A 137 -5.41 13.09 -9.93
C TYR A 137 -5.27 14.60 -10.16
N LEU A 138 -5.92 15.09 -11.21
CA LEU A 138 -5.99 16.51 -11.48
C LEU A 138 -7.02 17.15 -10.54
N ASN A 139 -6.56 18.08 -9.71
CA ASN A 139 -7.37 18.91 -8.82
C ASN A 139 -7.28 20.37 -9.28
N GLY A 140 -8.23 20.77 -10.13
CA GLY A 140 -8.15 22.06 -10.82
C GLY A 140 -6.95 22.10 -11.77
N ALA A 141 -5.94 22.92 -11.44
CA ALA A 141 -4.72 23.05 -12.22
C ALA A 141 -3.54 22.21 -11.69
N THR A 142 -3.62 21.68 -10.47
CA THR A 142 -2.52 20.94 -9.83
C THR A 142 -2.79 19.44 -9.82
N CYS A 143 -1.71 18.65 -9.81
CA CYS A 143 -1.80 17.20 -9.68
C CYS A 143 -1.53 16.77 -8.23
N SER A 144 -2.29 15.80 -7.75
CA SER A 144 -2.18 15.24 -6.41
C SER A 144 -2.09 13.72 -6.46
N ASN A 145 -1.42 13.14 -5.46
CA ASN A 145 -1.40 11.68 -5.26
C ASN A 145 -2.77 11.17 -4.75
N THR A 146 -3.60 12.06 -4.21
CA THR A 146 -4.92 11.74 -3.65
C THR A 146 -5.99 12.55 -4.38
N PRO A 147 -7.07 11.90 -4.84
CA PRO A 147 -8.19 12.62 -5.45
C PRO A 147 -8.92 13.45 -4.39
N THR A 148 -9.44 14.61 -4.79
CA THR A 148 -10.45 15.31 -3.99
C THR A 148 -11.81 14.92 -4.52
N CYS A 149 -12.53 14.08 -3.78
CA CYS A 149 -13.80 13.54 -4.27
C CYS A 149 -14.85 14.65 -4.48
N SER A 150 -14.78 15.74 -3.71
CA SER A 150 -15.72 16.87 -3.78
C SER A 150 -15.70 17.67 -5.09
N THR A 151 -14.64 17.56 -5.90
CA THR A 151 -14.50 18.30 -7.17
C THR A 151 -14.51 17.41 -8.41
N GLY A 152 -14.66 16.08 -8.21
CA GLY A 152 -14.58 15.11 -9.29
C GLY A 152 -15.82 15.09 -10.18
N THR A 153 -15.61 14.94 -11.50
CA THR A 153 -16.65 14.48 -12.42
C THR A 153 -16.93 13.00 -12.18
N ALA A 154 -18.07 12.47 -12.65
CA ALA A 154 -18.39 11.04 -12.52
C ALA A 154 -17.27 10.11 -13.05
N ALA A 155 -16.52 10.56 -14.06
CA ALA A 155 -15.37 9.84 -14.61
C ALA A 155 -14.19 9.70 -13.64
N ASN A 156 -14.04 10.63 -12.69
CA ASN A 156 -12.99 10.64 -11.68
C ASN A 156 -13.43 9.98 -10.36
N CYS A 157 -14.68 9.50 -10.29
CA CYS A 157 -15.25 8.93 -9.09
C CYS A 157 -15.05 7.42 -9.05
N THR A 158 -13.79 7.02 -8.87
CA THR A 158 -13.39 5.61 -8.85
C THR A 158 -12.98 5.17 -7.45
N THR A 159 -13.43 3.98 -7.10
CA THR A 159 -12.96 3.27 -5.90
C THR A 159 -11.48 2.90 -6.08
N PRO A 160 -10.65 2.91 -5.01
CA PRO A 160 -11.04 2.89 -3.60
C PRO A 160 -11.05 4.25 -2.88
N TYR A 161 -10.80 5.36 -3.57
CA TYR A 161 -10.75 6.67 -2.94
C TYR A 161 -12.11 7.37 -2.92
N CYS A 162 -12.82 7.34 -4.03
CA CYS A 162 -14.07 8.04 -4.19
C CYS A 162 -15.17 7.08 -4.67
N ALA A 163 -16.41 7.38 -4.29
CA ALA A 163 -17.57 6.65 -4.77
C ALA A 163 -18.70 7.63 -5.11
N MET A 164 -19.46 7.30 -6.16
CA MET A 164 -20.63 8.09 -6.54
C MET A 164 -21.72 7.94 -5.49
N ASN A 165 -22.29 9.06 -5.07
CA ASN A 165 -23.50 9.12 -4.24
C ASN A 165 -24.54 10.00 -4.96
N GLY A 166 -25.43 9.35 -5.70
CA GLY A 166 -26.33 10.06 -6.61
C GLY A 166 -25.55 10.74 -7.74
N THR A 167 -25.52 12.07 -7.74
CA THR A 167 -24.82 12.88 -8.74
C THR A 167 -23.50 13.48 -8.25
N THR A 168 -23.17 13.33 -6.96
CA THR A 168 -21.93 13.85 -6.40
C THR A 168 -20.93 12.74 -6.21
N CYS A 169 -19.65 13.09 -6.40
CA CYS A 169 -18.56 12.24 -6.00
C CYS A 169 -18.20 12.55 -4.54
N GLN A 170 -18.12 11.52 -3.70
CA GLN A 170 -17.77 11.66 -2.29
C GLN A 170 -16.69 10.66 -1.91
N GLN A 171 -16.08 10.84 -0.74
CA GLN A 171 -15.13 9.87 -0.20
C GLN A 171 -15.79 8.50 -0.14
N ALA A 172 -15.11 7.47 -0.65
CA ALA A 172 -15.59 6.11 -0.56
C ALA A 172 -15.69 5.70 0.92
N VAL A 173 -16.74 4.96 1.24
CA VAL A 173 -16.92 4.30 2.55
C VAL A 173 -17.09 2.82 2.30
N CYS A 174 -16.80 1.94 3.26
CA CYS A 174 -16.94 0.50 2.98
C CYS A 174 -18.33 0.14 2.42
N GLY A 175 -19.39 0.77 2.93
CA GLY A 175 -20.76 0.59 2.42
C GLY A 175 -21.00 0.95 0.95
N SER A 176 -20.08 1.65 0.26
CA SER A 176 -20.21 1.90 -1.17
C SER A 176 -19.88 0.68 -2.04
N TYR A 177 -19.26 -0.36 -1.48
CA TYR A 177 -19.00 -1.62 -2.17
C TYR A 177 -20.18 -2.58 -2.02
N THR A 178 -20.79 -2.93 -3.15
CA THR A 178 -21.99 -3.77 -3.23
C THR A 178 -21.71 -5.21 -3.64
N THR A 179 -20.44 -5.57 -3.85
CA THR A 179 -20.03 -6.94 -4.17
C THR A 179 -18.88 -7.40 -3.30
N GLU A 180 -18.85 -8.69 -2.98
CA GLU A 180 -17.78 -9.32 -2.18
C GLU A 180 -16.41 -9.11 -2.84
N LEU A 181 -16.31 -9.24 -4.17
CA LEU A 181 -15.06 -9.06 -4.90
C LEU A 181 -14.50 -7.64 -4.79
N SER A 182 -15.38 -6.63 -4.71
CA SER A 182 -14.97 -5.23 -4.50
C SER A 182 -14.68 -4.88 -3.04
N CYS A 183 -14.89 -5.82 -2.10
CA CYS A 183 -14.86 -5.57 -0.66
C CYS A 183 -13.45 -5.53 -0.06
N SER A 184 -12.68 -4.51 -0.42
CA SER A 184 -11.29 -4.40 -0.01
C SER A 184 -11.09 -3.39 1.12
N PHE A 185 -10.84 -2.14 0.79
CA PHE A 185 -10.57 -1.05 1.72
C PHE A 185 -11.04 0.27 1.13
N VAL A 186 -11.12 1.30 1.97
CA VAL A 186 -11.27 2.69 1.53
C VAL A 186 -10.16 3.54 2.11
N TYR A 187 -9.70 4.54 1.35
CA TYR A 187 -8.76 5.52 1.88
C TYR A 187 -9.45 6.46 2.88
N LEU A 188 -8.75 6.83 3.93
CA LEU A 188 -9.14 7.88 4.86
C LEU A 188 -8.33 9.15 4.57
N SER A 189 -8.72 10.30 5.13
CA SER A 189 -7.97 11.56 4.98
C SER A 189 -6.51 11.36 5.40
N GLY A 190 -5.58 11.44 4.45
CA GLY A 190 -4.17 11.11 4.64
C GLY A 190 -3.72 9.93 3.79
N THR A 191 -2.86 9.08 4.34
CA THR A 191 -2.35 7.84 3.70
C THR A 191 -2.94 6.57 4.32
N SER A 192 -3.68 6.67 5.43
CA SER A 192 -4.27 5.52 6.11
C SER A 192 -5.47 4.95 5.35
N VAL A 193 -5.76 3.68 5.58
CA VAL A 193 -6.91 2.98 5.02
C VAL A 193 -7.82 2.42 6.11
N GLN A 194 -9.10 2.34 5.80
CA GLN A 194 -10.09 1.58 6.55
C GLN A 194 -10.30 0.24 5.84
N PRO A 195 -9.85 -0.89 6.42
CA PRO A 195 -10.17 -2.21 5.90
C PRO A 195 -11.68 -2.45 5.93
N CYS A 196 -12.20 -3.07 4.87
CA CYS A 196 -13.59 -3.48 4.77
C CYS A 196 -13.72 -5.00 4.93
N SER A 197 -14.89 -5.44 5.35
CA SER A 197 -15.27 -6.86 5.38
C SER A 197 -16.65 -7.05 4.77
N TRP A 198 -16.83 -8.12 4.00
CA TRP A 198 -18.11 -8.45 3.38
C TRP A 198 -19.12 -8.90 4.43
N ASN A 199 -20.29 -8.26 4.46
CA ASN A 199 -21.42 -8.69 5.29
C ASN A 199 -22.46 -9.38 4.39
N ALA A 200 -22.42 -10.72 4.37
CA ALA A 200 -23.34 -11.53 3.57
C ALA A 200 -24.82 -11.27 3.91
N THR A 201 -25.15 -11.03 5.18
CA THR A 201 -26.53 -10.74 5.61
C THR A 201 -27.05 -9.43 5.03
N GLY A 202 -26.17 -8.42 4.94
CA GLY A 202 -26.51 -7.11 4.38
C GLY A 202 -26.28 -7.00 2.87
N SER A 203 -25.65 -8.01 2.24
CA SER A 203 -25.16 -7.96 0.85
C SER A 203 -24.40 -6.67 0.54
N ALA A 204 -23.59 -6.22 1.51
CA ALA A 204 -22.83 -4.99 1.43
C ALA A 204 -21.54 -5.10 2.25
N CYS A 205 -20.55 -4.30 1.92
CA CYS A 205 -19.36 -4.18 2.74
C CYS A 205 -19.60 -3.29 3.95
N ILE A 206 -18.98 -3.66 5.07
CA ILE A 206 -18.94 -2.85 6.29
C ILE A 206 -17.48 -2.57 6.65
N ASN A 207 -17.26 -1.59 7.52
CA ASN A 207 -15.94 -1.41 8.13
C ASN A 207 -15.60 -2.70 8.88
N ALA A 208 -14.39 -3.24 8.69
CA ALA A 208 -13.96 -4.44 9.39
C ALA A 208 -13.93 -4.17 10.91
N PRO A 209 -14.75 -4.88 11.72
CA PRO A 209 -14.83 -4.61 13.16
C PRO A 209 -13.49 -4.83 13.89
N GLY A 210 -12.65 -5.72 13.36
CA GLY A 210 -11.33 -6.03 13.86
C GLY A 210 -10.54 -6.85 12.85
N THR A 211 -9.28 -7.14 13.16
CA THR A 211 -8.42 -8.00 12.33
C THR A 211 -8.93 -9.44 12.25
N GLY A 212 -9.69 -9.90 13.26
CA GLY A 212 -10.30 -11.24 13.28
C GLY A 212 -11.40 -11.46 12.24
N ASN A 213 -11.89 -10.40 11.60
CA ASN A 213 -12.85 -10.49 10.49
C ASN A 213 -12.17 -10.61 9.12
N LEU A 214 -10.84 -10.51 9.07
CA LEU A 214 -10.06 -10.68 7.85
C LEU A 214 -9.55 -12.13 7.76
N THR A 215 -9.50 -12.64 6.54
CA THR A 215 -9.04 -14.00 6.22
C THR A 215 -7.61 -13.97 5.73
N SER A 216 -7.01 -15.13 5.47
CA SER A 216 -5.68 -15.23 4.85
C SER A 216 -5.58 -14.54 3.49
N THR A 217 -6.69 -14.43 2.74
CA THR A 217 -6.70 -13.76 1.43
C THR A 217 -6.97 -12.27 1.53
N THR A 218 -7.71 -11.82 2.54
CA THR A 218 -8.08 -10.41 2.70
C THR A 218 -7.20 -9.64 3.68
N CYS A 219 -6.49 -10.30 4.60
CA CYS A 219 -5.67 -9.63 5.61
C CYS A 219 -4.64 -8.68 4.99
N PHE A 220 -3.83 -9.19 4.06
CA PHE A 220 -2.80 -8.42 3.41
C PHE A 220 -3.38 -7.39 2.44
N THR A 221 -4.30 -7.81 1.57
CA THR A 221 -4.85 -6.97 0.50
C THR A 221 -5.75 -5.84 1.02
N ASN A 222 -6.63 -6.12 1.99
CA ASN A 222 -7.54 -5.11 2.58
C ASN A 222 -6.82 -4.15 3.54
N THR A 223 -5.56 -4.39 3.86
CA THR A 223 -4.75 -3.50 4.70
C THR A 223 -3.59 -2.85 3.96
N LEU A 224 -3.52 -3.05 2.63
CA LEU A 224 -2.39 -2.63 1.80
C LEU A 224 -1.02 -3.08 2.35
N GLY A 225 -0.98 -4.30 2.90
CA GLY A 225 0.24 -4.92 3.42
C GLY A 225 0.72 -4.37 4.76
N ALA A 226 -0.09 -3.58 5.46
CA ALA A 226 0.19 -3.16 6.83
C ALA A 226 0.00 -4.30 7.86
N TYR A 227 -0.74 -5.32 7.46
CA TYR A 227 -0.99 -6.54 8.21
C TYR A 227 -0.69 -7.76 7.33
N HIS A 228 -0.39 -8.88 7.98
CA HIS A 228 -0.09 -10.14 7.33
C HIS A 228 -0.74 -11.31 8.05
N TRP A 229 -0.89 -12.42 7.36
CA TRP A 229 -1.36 -13.67 7.94
C TRP A 229 -0.24 -14.36 8.72
N SER A 230 -0.51 -14.72 9.98
CA SER A 230 0.51 -15.22 10.91
C SER A 230 0.90 -16.70 10.72
N SER A 231 0.67 -17.28 9.55
CA SER A 231 0.85 -18.72 9.32
C SER A 231 1.02 -19.06 7.85
N ALA A 232 1.71 -20.17 7.58
CA ALA A 232 1.80 -20.73 6.22
C ALA A 232 0.52 -21.45 5.79
N SER A 233 -0.38 -21.77 6.73
CA SER A 233 -1.69 -22.36 6.46
C SER A 233 -2.73 -21.26 6.25
N THR A 234 -3.53 -21.35 5.19
CA THR A 234 -4.62 -20.39 4.92
C THR A 234 -5.81 -20.53 5.87
N THR A 235 -5.90 -21.65 6.61
CA THR A 235 -6.97 -21.94 7.57
C THR A 235 -6.57 -21.70 9.02
N ASP A 236 -5.28 -21.81 9.33
CA ASP A 236 -4.78 -21.78 10.71
C ASP A 236 -3.91 -20.55 10.93
N GLY A 237 -4.50 -19.41 11.24
CA GLY A 237 -3.74 -18.19 11.47
C GLY A 237 -4.62 -17.03 11.92
N SER A 238 -4.00 -15.87 12.05
CA SER A 238 -4.71 -14.63 12.35
C SER A 238 -4.04 -13.46 11.64
N CYS A 239 -4.81 -12.42 11.37
CA CYS A 239 -4.29 -11.20 10.76
C CYS A 239 -3.54 -10.36 11.82
N LYS A 240 -2.22 -10.17 11.63
CA LYS A 240 -1.30 -9.51 12.56
C LYS A 240 -0.73 -8.24 11.98
N SER A 241 -0.53 -7.23 12.82
CA SER A 241 0.11 -5.98 12.43
C SER A 241 1.60 -6.18 12.27
N CYS A 242 2.15 -5.61 11.21
CA CYS A 242 3.60 -5.55 10.99
C CYS A 242 4.36 -4.72 12.04
N TYR A 243 3.67 -3.83 12.76
CA TYR A 243 4.25 -3.01 13.84
C TYR A 243 3.96 -3.56 15.25
N GLY A 244 3.30 -4.71 15.36
CA GLY A 244 2.83 -5.25 16.64
C GLY A 244 3.95 -5.47 17.67
N VAL A 245 5.17 -5.79 17.22
CA VAL A 245 6.32 -6.05 18.11
C VAL A 245 6.79 -4.78 18.83
N LEU A 246 6.86 -3.63 18.14
CA LEU A 246 7.27 -2.37 18.76
C LEU A 246 6.27 -1.93 19.84
N LEU A 247 4.97 -2.11 19.57
CA LEU A 247 3.93 -1.76 20.52
C LEU A 247 3.99 -2.62 21.79
N GLN A 248 4.25 -3.92 21.64
CA GLN A 248 4.43 -4.83 22.78
C GLN A 248 5.64 -4.47 23.65
N ILE A 249 6.75 -4.08 23.03
CA ILE A 249 7.94 -3.61 23.75
C ILE A 249 7.64 -2.34 24.55
N VAL A 250 6.94 -1.37 23.95
CA VAL A 250 6.54 -0.13 24.65
C VAL A 250 5.64 -0.44 25.85
N PHE A 251 4.65 -1.32 25.69
CA PHE A 251 3.79 -1.72 26.80
C PHE A 251 4.56 -2.44 27.91
N ALA A 252 5.48 -3.34 27.57
CA ALA A 252 6.32 -4.01 28.56
C ALA A 252 7.19 -3.02 29.34
N ILE A 253 7.79 -2.03 28.67
CA ILE A 253 8.56 -0.97 29.32
C ILE A 253 7.67 -0.12 30.25
N LEU A 254 6.50 0.29 29.79
CA LEU A 254 5.55 1.06 30.62
C LEU A 254 5.10 0.29 31.86
N LEU A 255 4.91 -1.02 31.76
CA LEU A 255 4.56 -1.88 32.89
C LEU A 255 5.73 -2.09 33.87
N LEU A 256 6.98 -2.05 33.40
CA LEU A 256 8.16 -2.13 34.26
C LEU A 256 8.47 -0.80 34.98
N LEU A 257 7.96 0.32 34.44
CA LEU A 257 8.15 1.66 35.00
C LEU A 257 6.99 2.11 35.91
N ALA A 258 5.90 1.35 35.98
CA ALA A 258 4.73 1.59 36.84
C ALA A 258 4.79 0.79 38.13
#